data_AF-A0A9R1L523-F1
#
_entry.id   AF-A0A9R1L523-F1
#
_cell.length_a   1.000
_cell.length_b   1.000
_cell.length_c   1.000
_cell.angle_alpha   90.00
_cell.angle_beta   90.00
_cell.angle_gamma   90.00
#
_symmetry.space_group_name_H-M   'P 1'
#
loop_
_entity.id
_entity.type
_entity.pdbx_description
1 polymer ?
#
loop_
_entity_poly.entity_id
_entity_poly.type
_entity_poly.pdbx_seq_one_letter_code
_entity_poly.pdbx_strand_id
1 'polypeptide(L)'
;MPDFPHPDSDDCSTRPLDCRHGRVLVRMFHGPAVDLLVWDPVNGDRHVVPNPDINVLIYTAAVFCAAAGCDHLNCHGGPFRVVFLATDDHEEVVKASVYSSVTGAWSEPVSLDDSCECYAQHKRDTSAKRGYYIPYVQPRRVAAIGDAVYFTISRSTAIAKYDCGKNRLSVIDPPPPDTEVYGGFITLMVMEDNSLGLAGVKDFSLHLWSRNVNGAAKWVQCMVIDLEKIMPMAKPLKGNGANVVGFAEGLGVIFVSTTVGLFTIELKSGLVKKVDAPGVYFSVLPYMSFYTPGVYIQMVQVIMISFTLIVLPPFQNKCRGFFRIILLFSSTCCIFEIRL
;
A
#
# COMPACT_ATOMS: atom_id res chain seq x y z
N MET A 1 11.04 -2.35 27.25
CA MET A 1 11.49 -2.20 25.86
C MET A 1 12.11 -0.80 25.76
N PRO A 2 13.20 -0.57 25.01
CA PRO A 2 13.64 0.79 24.74
C PRO A 2 12.49 1.53 24.05
N ASP A 3 12.31 2.82 24.34
CA ASP A 3 11.42 3.67 23.58
C ASP A 3 11.71 3.46 22.09
N PHE A 4 10.71 3.19 21.26
CA PHE A 4 10.90 3.29 19.82
C PHE A 4 11.28 4.74 19.56
N PRO A 5 12.52 5.06 19.14
CA PRO A 5 12.90 6.44 18.95
C PRO A 5 12.10 6.96 17.76
N HIS A 6 11.00 7.65 18.04
CA HIS A 6 10.21 8.37 17.06
C HIS A 6 11.12 9.41 16.37
N PRO A 7 10.89 9.78 15.11
CA PRO A 7 11.47 11.00 14.54
C PRO A 7 11.08 12.31 15.28
N ASP A 8 10.63 12.27 16.54
CA ASP A 8 10.29 13.43 17.36
C ASP A 8 11.56 13.97 18.03
N SER A 9 12.26 14.81 17.29
CA SER A 9 12.97 15.95 17.88
C SER A 9 12.78 17.26 17.11
N ASP A 10 12.27 17.22 15.87
CA ASP A 10 12.40 18.36 14.94
C ASP A 10 11.05 18.81 14.34
N ASP A 11 10.00 19.07 15.14
CA ASP A 11 8.79 19.85 14.76
C ASP A 11 8.11 19.52 13.39
N CYS A 12 8.36 18.32 12.85
CA CYS A 12 8.13 17.99 11.44
C CYS A 12 7.03 16.97 11.34
N SER A 13 5.93 17.32 10.64
CA SER A 13 4.88 16.34 10.35
C SER A 13 5.45 15.20 9.51
N THR A 14 4.99 13.97 9.75
CA THR A 14 5.45 12.78 9.03
C THR A 14 4.25 12.01 8.47
N ARG A 15 4.45 11.30 7.34
CA ARG A 15 3.42 10.42 6.76
C ARG A 15 4.02 9.09 6.34
N PRO A 16 3.54 7.96 6.88
CA PRO A 16 3.98 6.64 6.49
C PRO A 16 3.48 6.32 5.07
N LEU A 17 4.37 5.77 4.25
CA LEU A 17 4.08 5.39 2.87
C LEU A 17 4.02 3.88 2.73
N ASP A 18 4.89 3.16 3.44
CA ASP A 18 4.92 1.70 3.40
C ASP A 18 5.55 1.09 4.65
N CYS A 19 5.25 -0.19 4.90
CA CYS A 19 5.91 -0.97 5.93
C CYS A 19 6.08 -2.43 5.48
N ARG A 20 7.34 -2.85 5.29
CA ARG A 20 7.68 -4.19 4.78
C ARG A 20 9.03 -4.64 5.27
N HIS A 21 9.15 -5.96 5.45
CA HIS A 21 10.40 -6.64 5.80
C HIS A 21 11.14 -5.97 6.97
N GLY A 22 10.43 -5.70 8.07
CA GLY A 22 10.99 -5.08 9.28
C GLY A 22 11.20 -3.57 9.22
N ARG A 23 10.99 -2.91 8.07
CA ARG A 23 11.22 -1.47 7.86
C ARG A 23 9.92 -0.69 7.67
N VAL A 24 9.96 0.58 8.01
CA VAL A 24 8.91 1.57 7.76
C VAL A 24 9.49 2.67 6.88
N LEU A 25 8.81 2.97 5.78
CA LEU A 25 9.12 4.10 4.92
C LEU A 25 8.20 5.26 5.28
N VAL A 26 8.79 6.39 5.65
CA VAL A 26 8.06 7.61 6.01
C VAL A 26 8.48 8.77 5.11
N ARG A 27 7.51 9.61 4.77
CA ARG A 27 7.74 10.94 4.25
C ARG A 27 7.91 11.91 5.41
N MET A 28 8.95 12.72 5.36
CA MET A 28 9.14 13.88 6.23
C MET A 28 8.70 15.16 5.49
N PHE A 29 8.11 16.11 6.20
CA PHE A 29 7.64 17.37 5.62
C PHE A 29 8.48 18.56 6.13
N HIS A 30 9.75 18.66 5.71
CA HIS A 30 10.61 19.82 6.03
C HIS A 30 10.50 20.96 5.00
N GLY A 31 9.76 20.77 3.90
CA GLY A 31 9.65 21.73 2.82
C GLY A 31 8.90 21.17 1.59
N PRO A 32 9.05 21.79 0.41
CA PRO A 32 8.41 21.32 -0.81
C PRO A 32 9.05 20.06 -1.38
N ALA A 33 10.30 19.78 -1.00
CA ALA A 33 11.04 18.61 -1.46
C ALA A 33 10.43 17.29 -0.96
N VAL A 34 10.72 16.20 -1.67
CA VAL A 34 10.36 14.86 -1.27
C VAL A 34 11.47 14.32 -0.37
N ASP A 35 11.26 14.43 0.94
CA ASP A 35 12.16 13.87 1.94
C ASP A 35 11.64 12.52 2.41
N LEU A 36 12.45 11.48 2.21
CA LEU A 36 12.10 10.11 2.57
C LEU A 36 13.06 9.58 3.63
N LEU A 37 12.51 8.85 4.60
CA LEU A 37 13.26 8.19 5.65
C LEU A 37 12.83 6.72 5.71
N VAL A 38 13.81 5.82 5.65
CA VAL A 38 13.62 4.42 5.99
C VAL A 38 14.05 4.24 7.44
N TRP A 39 13.11 3.76 8.25
CA TRP A 39 13.29 3.54 9.67
C TRP A 39 13.11 2.06 9.99
N ASP A 40 14.00 1.49 10.79
CA ASP A 40 13.81 0.20 11.42
C ASP A 40 13.34 0.42 12.87
N PRO A 41 12.07 0.12 13.17
CA PRO A 41 11.55 0.34 14.51
C PRO A 41 12.31 -0.47 15.57
N VAL A 42 12.74 -1.70 15.27
CA VAL A 42 13.22 -2.64 16.29
C VAL A 42 14.56 -2.22 16.88
N ASN A 43 15.49 -1.76 16.03
CA ASN A 43 16.82 -1.32 16.46
C ASN A 43 16.97 0.20 16.48
N GLY A 44 16.02 0.95 15.90
CA GLY A 44 16.04 2.41 15.83
C GLY A 44 16.85 2.97 14.65
N ASP A 45 17.35 2.12 13.75
CA ASP A 45 18.18 2.56 12.62
C ASP A 45 17.38 3.47 11.68
N ARG A 46 18.06 4.53 11.20
CA ARG A 46 17.48 5.55 10.32
C ARG A 46 18.35 5.73 9.11
N HIS A 47 17.72 5.73 7.94
CA HIS A 47 18.40 5.93 6.66
C HIS A 47 17.64 6.95 5.82
N VAL A 48 18.23 8.13 5.65
CA VAL A 48 17.68 9.18 4.80
C VAL A 48 17.87 8.78 3.34
N VAL A 49 16.79 8.84 2.58
CA VAL A 49 16.79 8.57 1.14
C VAL A 49 16.76 9.93 0.43
N PRO A 50 17.70 10.19 -0.51
CA PRO A 50 17.75 11.45 -1.23
C PRO A 50 16.49 11.66 -2.08
N ASN A 51 16.23 12.90 -2.47
CA ASN A 51 15.14 13.23 -3.38
C ASN A 51 15.29 12.45 -4.71
N PRO A 52 14.22 11.84 -5.27
CA PRO A 52 14.26 11.14 -6.54
C PRO A 52 14.45 12.03 -7.78
N ASP A 53 14.55 13.35 -7.63
CA ASP A 53 14.70 14.34 -8.71
C ASP A 53 13.58 14.27 -9.78
N ILE A 54 12.37 13.89 -9.33
CA ILE A 54 11.14 13.91 -10.14
C ILE A 54 10.29 15.08 -9.66
N ASN A 55 9.75 15.88 -10.58
CA ASN A 55 8.80 16.93 -10.19
C ASN A 55 7.43 16.29 -9.90
N VAL A 56 7.08 16.13 -8.63
CA VAL A 56 5.93 15.32 -8.21
C VAL A 56 4.65 16.15 -8.01
N LEU A 57 3.58 15.77 -8.72
CA LEU A 57 2.21 16.18 -8.38
C LEU A 57 1.66 15.29 -7.26
N ILE A 58 1.77 13.98 -7.45
CA ILE A 58 1.41 12.97 -6.45
C ILE A 58 2.27 11.73 -6.62
N TYR A 59 2.50 11.00 -5.53
CA TYR A 59 3.32 9.80 -5.56
C TYR A 59 2.94 8.81 -4.47
N THR A 60 3.50 7.61 -4.62
CA THR A 60 3.58 6.58 -3.59
C THR A 60 4.94 5.92 -3.67
N ALA A 61 5.34 5.23 -2.61
CA ALA A 61 6.63 4.56 -2.56
C ALA A 61 6.55 3.31 -1.68
N ALA A 62 7.46 2.37 -1.91
CA ALA A 62 7.51 1.13 -1.17
C ALA A 62 8.93 0.68 -0.90
N VAL A 63 9.16 0.10 0.28
CA VAL A 63 10.47 -0.34 0.75
C VAL A 63 10.57 -1.86 0.73
N PHE A 64 11.71 -2.39 0.32
CA PHE A 64 11.94 -3.83 0.22
C PHE A 64 13.34 -4.21 0.69
N CYS A 65 13.42 -5.25 1.50
CA CYS A 65 14.68 -5.97 1.76
C CYS A 65 15.31 -6.42 0.42
N ALA A 66 16.61 -6.14 0.24
CA ALA A 66 17.39 -6.49 -0.95
C ALA A 66 18.51 -7.49 -0.63
N ALA A 67 18.49 -8.08 0.56
CA ALA A 67 19.46 -9.08 0.99
C ALA A 67 19.21 -10.41 0.27
N ALA A 68 20.23 -10.92 -0.40
CA ALA A 68 20.16 -12.20 -1.12
C ALA A 68 19.86 -13.36 -0.16
N GLY A 69 18.87 -14.20 -0.49
CA GLY A 69 18.49 -15.35 0.31
C GLY A 69 17.78 -15.01 1.63
N CYS A 70 17.29 -13.79 1.81
CA CYS A 70 16.56 -13.40 3.01
C CYS A 70 15.17 -14.09 3.07
N ASP A 71 14.85 -14.68 4.21
CA ASP A 71 13.53 -15.28 4.48
C ASP A 71 12.45 -14.24 4.86
N HIS A 72 12.86 -12.97 4.99
CA HIS A 72 12.05 -11.81 5.40
C HIS A 72 11.34 -11.94 6.75
N LEU A 73 11.70 -12.94 7.57
CA LEU A 73 11.13 -13.12 8.92
C LEU A 73 11.78 -12.16 9.91
N ASN A 74 13.08 -11.91 9.79
CA ASN A 74 13.83 -11.02 10.68
C ASN A 74 14.76 -10.08 9.88
N CYS A 75 14.27 -9.45 8.80
CA CYS A 75 15.10 -8.61 7.92
C CYS A 75 15.36 -7.20 8.52
N HIS A 76 16.14 -7.14 9.60
CA HIS A 76 16.62 -5.90 10.22
C HIS A 76 18.03 -5.56 9.74
N GLY A 77 18.37 -4.26 9.61
CA GLY A 77 19.73 -3.76 9.32
C GLY A 77 20.38 -4.12 7.96
N GLY A 78 19.75 -4.97 7.13
CA GLY A 78 20.30 -5.36 5.81
C GLY A 78 20.08 -4.32 4.69
N PRO A 79 20.68 -4.54 3.50
CA PRO A 79 20.44 -3.69 2.34
C PRO A 79 18.97 -3.70 1.93
N PHE A 80 18.51 -2.59 1.38
CA PHE A 80 17.13 -2.41 0.95
C PHE A 80 17.05 -1.56 -0.32
N ARG A 81 15.88 -1.60 -0.94
CA ARG A 81 15.49 -0.75 -2.07
C ARG A 81 14.24 0.03 -1.74
N VAL A 82 14.10 1.21 -2.36
CA VAL A 82 12.84 1.97 -2.35
C VAL A 82 12.39 2.16 -3.78
N VAL A 83 11.22 1.64 -4.14
CA VAL A 83 10.60 1.93 -5.44
C VAL A 83 9.70 3.14 -5.26
N PHE A 84 9.91 4.15 -6.08
CA PHE A 84 9.16 5.40 -6.09
C PHE A 84 8.37 5.50 -7.38
N LEU A 85 7.07 5.79 -7.28
CA LEU A 85 6.19 6.00 -8.43
C LEU A 85 5.46 7.33 -8.25
N ALA A 86 5.54 8.21 -9.23
CA ALA A 86 4.92 9.52 -9.19
C ALA A 86 4.21 9.87 -10.50
N THR A 87 3.17 10.69 -10.39
CA THR A 87 2.71 11.53 -11.49
C THR A 87 3.61 12.76 -11.53
N ASP A 88 4.27 12.96 -12.66
CA ASP A 88 5.08 14.15 -12.93
C ASP A 88 4.17 15.35 -13.19
N ASP A 89 4.40 16.47 -12.49
CA ASP A 89 3.56 17.67 -12.57
C ASP A 89 3.75 18.46 -13.88
N HIS A 90 4.92 18.39 -14.50
CA HIS A 90 5.22 19.12 -15.73
C HIS A 90 4.88 18.32 -16.98
N GLU A 91 5.28 17.05 -17.00
CA GLU A 91 5.09 16.18 -18.17
C GLU A 91 3.73 15.48 -18.16
N GLU A 92 3.01 15.49 -17.03
CA GLU A 92 1.72 14.79 -16.85
C GLU A 92 1.79 13.30 -17.19
N VAL A 93 2.95 12.67 -16.94
CA VAL A 93 3.21 11.24 -17.13
C VAL A 93 3.51 10.55 -15.80
N VAL A 94 3.40 9.22 -15.77
CA VAL A 94 3.84 8.46 -14.60
C VAL A 94 5.31 8.15 -14.74
N LYS A 95 6.12 8.49 -13.74
CA LYS A 95 7.54 8.15 -13.65
C LYS A 95 7.81 7.21 -12.49
N ALA A 96 8.74 6.28 -12.69
CA ALA A 96 9.25 5.40 -11.65
C ALA A 96 10.76 5.48 -11.55
N SER A 97 11.28 5.36 -10.34
CA SER A 97 12.71 5.15 -10.08
C SER A 97 12.91 4.24 -8.87
N VAL A 98 14.04 3.56 -8.79
CA VAL A 98 14.40 2.72 -7.65
C VAL A 98 15.68 3.21 -6.98
N TYR A 99 15.60 3.45 -5.68
CA TYR A 99 16.75 3.71 -4.83
C TYR A 99 17.36 2.40 -4.34
N SER A 100 18.68 2.34 -4.28
CA SER A 100 19.43 1.24 -3.67
C SER A 100 20.26 1.74 -2.50
N SER A 101 20.05 1.16 -1.31
CA SER A 101 20.83 1.50 -0.12
C SER A 101 22.30 1.10 -0.23
N VAL A 102 22.64 0.20 -1.16
CA VAL A 102 24.02 -0.25 -1.40
C VAL A 102 24.80 0.78 -2.21
N THR A 103 24.18 1.36 -3.23
CA THR A 103 24.84 2.36 -4.08
C THR A 103 24.61 3.79 -3.58
N GLY A 104 23.61 4.00 -2.73
CA GLY A 104 23.22 5.31 -2.24
C GLY A 104 22.56 6.19 -3.29
N ALA A 105 22.10 5.62 -4.41
CA ALA A 105 21.61 6.36 -5.58
C ALA A 105 20.29 5.80 -6.13
N TRP A 106 19.55 6.68 -6.79
CA TRP A 106 18.39 6.36 -7.62
C TRP A 106 18.84 5.83 -8.98
N SER A 107 18.04 4.95 -9.57
CA SER A 107 18.17 4.59 -10.98
C SER A 107 17.73 5.75 -11.88
N GLU A 108 18.14 5.68 -13.15
CA GLU A 108 17.55 6.55 -14.17
C GLU A 108 16.02 6.38 -14.18
N PRO A 109 15.25 7.48 -14.05
CA PRO A 109 13.80 7.42 -14.06
C PRO A 109 13.27 6.86 -15.38
N VAL A 110 12.24 6.03 -15.30
CA VAL A 110 11.52 5.53 -16.47
C VAL A 110 10.10 6.06 -16.48
N SER A 111 9.66 6.51 -17.65
CA SER A 111 8.33 7.06 -17.86
C SER A 111 7.40 5.99 -18.42
N LEU A 112 6.13 6.08 -18.02
CA LEU A 112 5.03 5.44 -18.70
C LEU A 112 4.47 6.45 -19.70
N ASP A 113 4.93 6.34 -20.93
CA ASP A 113 4.55 7.21 -22.04
C ASP A 113 3.82 6.43 -23.13
N ASP A 114 3.56 7.10 -24.25
CA ASP A 114 2.83 6.55 -25.38
C ASP A 114 3.57 5.40 -26.10
N SER A 115 4.82 5.08 -25.71
CA SER A 115 5.52 3.89 -26.19
C SER A 115 4.94 2.58 -25.67
N CYS A 116 4.21 2.58 -24.53
CA CYS A 116 3.35 1.42 -24.22
C CYS A 116 2.02 1.57 -24.94
N GLU A 117 1.82 0.80 -26.02
CA GLU A 117 0.54 0.73 -26.73
C GLU A 117 -0.64 0.48 -25.78
N CYS A 118 -0.41 -0.36 -24.78
CA CYS A 118 -1.34 -0.67 -23.70
C CYS A 118 -1.88 0.59 -22.99
N TYR A 119 -0.96 1.49 -22.65
CA TYR A 119 -1.23 2.69 -21.88
C TYR A 119 -1.74 3.81 -22.77
N ALA A 120 -1.16 3.96 -23.96
CA ALA A 120 -1.67 4.89 -24.98
C ALA A 120 -3.15 4.62 -25.29
N GLN A 121 -3.53 3.34 -25.41
CA GLN A 121 -4.93 2.95 -25.58
C GLN A 121 -5.79 3.32 -24.36
N HIS A 122 -5.34 2.99 -23.15
CA HIS A 122 -6.03 3.37 -21.91
C HIS A 122 -6.24 4.89 -21.80
N LYS A 123 -5.22 5.68 -22.13
CA LYS A 123 -5.26 7.14 -22.12
C LYS A 123 -6.30 7.66 -23.13
N ARG A 124 -6.32 7.13 -24.36
CA ARG A 124 -7.32 7.49 -25.38
C ARG A 124 -8.74 7.16 -24.92
N ASP A 125 -8.97 5.95 -24.42
CA ASP A 125 -10.30 5.51 -23.99
C ASP A 125 -10.82 6.32 -22.80
N THR A 126 -9.95 6.66 -21.85
CA THR A 126 -10.33 7.45 -20.68
C THR A 126 -10.56 8.91 -21.04
N SER A 127 -9.72 9.50 -21.88
CA SER A 127 -9.91 10.86 -22.40
C SER A 127 -11.20 10.97 -23.20
N ALA A 128 -11.54 9.98 -24.03
CA ALA A 128 -12.81 9.97 -24.77
C ALA A 128 -14.03 9.96 -23.84
N LYS A 129 -13.95 9.27 -22.70
CA LYS A 129 -15.02 9.24 -21.70
C LYS A 129 -15.12 10.52 -20.86
N ARG A 130 -14.02 11.25 -20.64
CA ARG A 130 -13.94 12.31 -19.61
C ARG A 130 -13.44 13.67 -20.09
N GLY A 131 -13.12 13.81 -21.38
CA GLY A 131 -12.58 15.03 -21.98
C GLY A 131 -11.08 15.22 -21.76
N TYR A 132 -10.59 15.00 -20.53
CA TYR A 132 -9.18 15.18 -20.18
C TYR A 132 -8.71 14.12 -19.16
N TYR A 133 -7.46 13.66 -19.29
CA TYR A 133 -6.86 12.61 -18.47
C TYR A 133 -5.43 12.98 -18.07
N ILE A 134 -5.24 13.21 -16.76
CA ILE A 134 -3.93 13.17 -16.12
C ILE A 134 -3.85 11.84 -15.36
N PRO A 135 -2.79 11.04 -15.55
CA PRO A 135 -2.60 9.85 -14.74
C PRO A 135 -2.38 10.23 -13.29
N TYR A 136 -3.17 9.70 -12.36
CA TYR A 136 -3.06 10.04 -10.94
C TYR A 136 -2.62 8.83 -10.11
N VAL A 137 -1.37 8.82 -9.67
CA VAL A 137 -0.87 7.77 -8.77
C VAL A 137 -1.64 7.82 -7.45
N GLN A 138 -2.20 6.68 -7.03
CA GLN A 138 -2.90 6.59 -5.76
C GLN A 138 -1.90 6.36 -4.61
N PRO A 139 -1.91 7.20 -3.55
CA PRO A 139 -1.05 7.06 -2.38
C PRO A 139 -1.59 5.95 -1.46
N ARG A 140 -1.66 4.72 -1.98
CA ARG A 140 -2.12 3.53 -1.27
C ARG A 140 -1.00 2.52 -1.14
N ARG A 141 -1.16 1.60 -0.18
CA ARG A 141 -0.33 0.42 -0.08
C ARG A 141 -0.28 -0.31 -1.43
N VAL A 142 0.93 -0.56 -1.89
CA VAL A 142 1.22 -1.26 -3.14
C VAL A 142 1.21 -2.77 -2.93
N ALA A 143 1.24 -3.57 -3.99
CA ALA A 143 1.55 -5.01 -3.88
C ALA A 143 2.95 -5.27 -4.45
N ALA A 144 3.71 -6.17 -3.83
CA ALA A 144 5.04 -6.53 -4.30
C ALA A 144 5.20 -8.05 -4.36
N ILE A 145 5.64 -8.54 -5.52
CA ILE A 145 5.73 -9.97 -5.83
C ILE A 145 7.05 -10.21 -6.54
N GLY A 146 7.98 -10.87 -5.86
CA GLY A 146 9.36 -10.98 -6.34
C GLY A 146 9.95 -9.60 -6.60
N ASP A 147 10.53 -9.41 -7.79
CA ASP A 147 11.11 -8.12 -8.22
C ASP A 147 10.11 -7.15 -8.86
N ALA A 148 8.80 -7.47 -8.84
CA ALA A 148 7.77 -6.62 -9.42
C ALA A 148 6.94 -5.91 -8.34
N VAL A 149 6.71 -4.62 -8.53
CA VAL A 149 5.85 -3.80 -7.66
C VAL A 149 4.68 -3.26 -8.47
N TYR A 150 3.49 -3.32 -7.88
CA TYR A 150 2.22 -3.04 -8.51
C TYR A 150 1.51 -1.89 -7.80
N PHE A 151 1.12 -0.90 -8.59
CA PHE A 151 0.58 0.38 -8.13
C PHE A 151 -0.76 0.65 -8.80
N THR A 152 -1.64 1.38 -8.11
CA THR A 152 -2.92 1.80 -8.69
C THR A 152 -2.81 3.22 -9.25
N ILE A 153 -3.30 3.42 -10.47
CA ILE A 153 -3.33 4.70 -11.17
C ILE A 153 -4.79 5.08 -11.47
N SER A 154 -5.08 6.38 -11.43
CA SER A 154 -6.29 7.05 -11.92
C SER A 154 -7.61 6.42 -11.49
N ARG A 155 -8.10 6.73 -10.28
CA ARG A 155 -9.34 6.14 -9.75
C ARG A 155 -9.39 4.61 -9.86
N SER A 156 -8.23 3.96 -9.85
CA SER A 156 -8.06 2.50 -9.96
C SER A 156 -8.33 1.90 -11.34
N THR A 157 -8.42 2.71 -12.39
CA THR A 157 -8.74 2.26 -13.76
C THR A 157 -7.55 1.61 -14.48
N ALA A 158 -6.34 1.72 -13.93
CA ALA A 158 -5.13 1.09 -14.43
C ALA A 158 -4.22 0.64 -13.29
N ILE A 159 -3.45 -0.43 -13.52
CA ILE A 159 -2.44 -0.94 -12.60
C ILE A 159 -1.07 -0.78 -13.24
N ALA A 160 -0.21 0.07 -12.69
CA ALA A 160 1.20 0.12 -13.09
C ALA A 160 1.95 -1.06 -12.48
N LYS A 161 2.77 -1.71 -13.29
CA LYS A 161 3.76 -2.70 -12.86
C LYS A 161 5.16 -2.15 -13.14
N TYR A 162 5.95 -1.99 -12.10
CA TYR A 162 7.37 -1.71 -12.18
C TYR A 162 8.17 -2.99 -11.96
N ASP A 163 9.02 -3.35 -12.93
CA ASP A 163 9.94 -4.49 -12.87
C ASP A 163 11.32 -3.98 -12.45
N CYS A 164 11.71 -4.24 -11.19
CA CYS A 164 12.96 -3.74 -10.62
C CYS A 164 14.19 -4.36 -11.28
N GLY A 165 14.09 -5.59 -11.79
CA GLY A 165 15.22 -6.27 -12.44
C GLY A 165 15.52 -5.70 -13.82
N LYS A 166 14.51 -5.14 -14.49
CA LYS A 166 14.62 -4.60 -15.86
C LYS A 166 14.58 -3.07 -15.92
N ASN A 167 14.41 -2.40 -14.78
CA ASN A 167 14.09 -0.97 -14.69
C ASN A 167 13.01 -0.57 -15.72
N ARG A 168 11.84 -1.21 -15.65
CA ARG A 168 10.80 -1.04 -16.69
C ARG A 168 9.42 -0.89 -16.11
N LEU A 169 8.69 0.10 -16.61
CA LEU A 169 7.30 0.37 -16.26
C LEU A 169 6.37 -0.16 -17.35
N SER A 170 5.23 -0.72 -16.95
CA SER A 170 4.21 -1.26 -17.85
C SER A 170 2.83 -1.16 -17.19
N VAL A 171 1.76 -1.34 -17.95
CA VAL A 171 0.38 -1.32 -17.43
C VAL A 171 -0.29 -2.66 -17.56
N ILE A 172 -1.13 -2.96 -16.57
CA ILE A 172 -2.04 -4.09 -16.52
C ILE A 172 -3.45 -3.53 -16.38
N ASP A 173 -4.37 -4.05 -17.20
CA ASP A 173 -5.79 -3.76 -17.06
C ASP A 173 -6.35 -4.39 -15.78
N PRO A 174 -7.19 -3.68 -15.02
CA PRO A 174 -7.88 -4.26 -13.87
C PRO A 174 -8.91 -5.32 -14.28
N PRO A 175 -9.44 -6.13 -13.33
CA PRO A 175 -10.50 -7.09 -13.62
C PRO A 175 -11.77 -6.38 -14.12
N PRO A 176 -12.55 -6.99 -15.04
CA PRO A 176 -13.89 -6.53 -15.37
C PRO A 176 -14.88 -6.90 -14.25
N PRO A 177 -15.97 -6.13 -14.03
CA PRO A 177 -16.34 -4.88 -14.71
C PRO A 177 -15.43 -3.71 -14.30
N ASP A 178 -15.54 -2.58 -14.99
CA ASP A 178 -14.76 -1.37 -14.70
C ASP A 178 -14.70 -1.08 -13.19
N THR A 179 -13.48 -0.92 -12.66
CA THR A 179 -13.21 -0.66 -11.24
C THR A 179 -13.92 0.57 -10.66
N GLU A 180 -14.47 1.43 -11.50
CA GLU A 180 -15.41 2.48 -11.09
C GLU A 180 -16.58 1.92 -10.26
N VAL A 181 -16.99 0.66 -10.45
CA VAL A 181 -18.01 0.02 -9.61
C VAL A 181 -17.60 -0.08 -8.13
N TYR A 182 -16.30 0.01 -7.84
CA TYR A 182 -15.74 0.03 -6.48
C TYR A 182 -15.54 1.45 -5.94
N GLY A 183 -16.11 2.47 -6.60
CA GLY A 183 -15.97 3.87 -6.19
C GLY A 183 -14.54 4.40 -6.29
N GLY A 184 -13.66 3.71 -7.01
CA GLY A 184 -12.23 4.01 -7.08
C GLY A 184 -11.43 3.62 -5.83
N PHE A 185 -12.00 2.80 -4.93
CA PHE A 185 -11.34 2.26 -3.75
C PHE A 185 -11.07 0.76 -3.92
N ILE A 186 -9.90 0.44 -4.49
CA ILE A 186 -9.37 -0.92 -4.51
C ILE A 186 -8.08 -1.01 -3.70
N THR A 187 -7.79 -2.21 -3.22
CA THR A 187 -6.50 -2.59 -2.63
C THR A 187 -5.87 -3.68 -3.48
N LEU A 188 -4.62 -3.47 -3.90
CA LEU A 188 -3.79 -4.54 -4.48
C LEU A 188 -3.20 -5.36 -3.34
N MET A 189 -3.10 -6.66 -3.54
CA MET A 189 -2.59 -7.58 -2.52
C MET A 189 -1.82 -8.74 -3.13
N VAL A 190 -1.04 -9.42 -2.28
CA VAL A 190 -0.32 -10.65 -2.66
C VAL A 190 -1.17 -11.84 -2.21
N MET A 191 -1.54 -12.70 -3.16
CA MET A 191 -2.30 -13.92 -2.92
C MET A 191 -1.39 -15.03 -2.34
N GLU A 192 -1.99 -16.09 -1.79
CA GLU A 192 -1.23 -17.20 -1.17
C GLU A 192 -0.34 -17.97 -2.16
N ASP A 193 -0.72 -17.99 -3.42
CA ASP A 193 0.03 -18.58 -4.53
C ASP A 193 1.06 -17.60 -5.13
N ASN A 194 1.35 -16.49 -4.45
CA ASN A 194 2.18 -15.37 -4.93
C ASN A 194 1.66 -14.73 -6.23
N SER A 195 0.36 -14.86 -6.53
CA SER A 195 -0.26 -14.11 -7.63
C SER A 195 -0.68 -12.71 -7.19
N LEU A 196 -0.90 -11.83 -8.18
CA LEU A 196 -1.43 -10.49 -7.93
C LEU A 196 -2.92 -10.59 -7.62
N GLY A 197 -3.32 -10.07 -6.46
CA GLY A 197 -4.69 -9.96 -6.02
C GLY A 197 -5.22 -8.54 -6.08
N LEU A 198 -6.55 -8.42 -6.20
CA LEU A 198 -7.27 -7.16 -6.10
C LEU A 198 -8.54 -7.35 -5.27
N ALA A 199 -8.74 -6.46 -4.30
CA ALA A 199 -9.90 -6.42 -3.45
C ALA A 199 -10.64 -5.08 -3.61
N GLY A 200 -11.97 -5.14 -3.76
CA GLY A 200 -12.84 -3.97 -3.86
C GLY A 200 -14.22 -4.25 -3.31
N VAL A 201 -14.92 -3.23 -2.82
CA VAL A 201 -16.29 -3.35 -2.34
C VAL A 201 -17.23 -2.69 -3.33
N LYS A 202 -18.25 -3.43 -3.74
CA LYS A 202 -19.38 -2.91 -4.53
C LYS A 202 -20.63 -3.06 -3.68
N ASP A 203 -21.30 -1.93 -3.41
CA ASP A 203 -22.46 -1.85 -2.51
C ASP A 203 -22.08 -2.33 -1.09
N PHE A 204 -22.32 -3.60 -0.78
CA PHE A 204 -21.93 -4.28 0.46
C PHE A 204 -21.31 -5.66 0.19
N SER A 205 -20.93 -5.94 -1.05
CA SER A 205 -20.25 -7.17 -1.45
C SER A 205 -18.76 -6.88 -1.63
N LEU A 206 -17.93 -7.58 -0.85
CA LEU A 206 -16.50 -7.61 -1.05
C LEU A 206 -16.18 -8.59 -2.17
N HIS A 207 -15.51 -8.10 -3.22
CA HIS A 207 -15.05 -8.90 -4.35
C HIS A 207 -13.53 -9.08 -4.28
N LEU A 208 -13.09 -10.32 -4.44
CA LEU A 208 -11.68 -10.67 -4.52
C LEU A 208 -11.35 -11.31 -5.87
N TRP A 209 -10.31 -10.78 -6.49
CA TRP A 209 -9.80 -11.22 -7.78
C TRP A 209 -8.35 -11.69 -7.64
N SER A 210 -7.98 -12.75 -8.35
CA SER A 210 -6.59 -13.15 -8.58
C SER A 210 -6.28 -13.03 -10.06
N ARG A 211 -5.07 -12.57 -10.37
CA ARG A 211 -4.51 -12.57 -11.70
C ARG A 211 -3.49 -13.69 -11.80
N ASN A 212 -3.86 -14.76 -12.49
CA ASN A 212 -2.92 -15.84 -12.76
C ASN A 212 -1.80 -15.33 -13.69
N VAL A 213 -0.56 -15.56 -13.30
CA VAL A 213 0.64 -15.27 -14.11
C VAL A 213 1.00 -16.43 -15.05
N ASN A 214 0.45 -17.62 -14.82
CA ASN A 214 0.64 -18.81 -15.63
C ASN A 214 -0.51 -18.96 -16.64
N GLY A 215 -0.22 -18.80 -17.93
CA GLY A 215 -1.20 -18.88 -19.02
C GLY A 215 -1.58 -17.52 -19.60
N ALA A 216 -2.78 -17.39 -20.18
CA ALA A 216 -3.31 -16.10 -20.61
C ALA A 216 -3.59 -15.26 -19.37
N ALA A 217 -2.73 -14.28 -19.06
CA ALA A 217 -2.79 -13.45 -17.87
C ALA A 217 -4.16 -12.78 -17.71
N LYS A 218 -5.08 -13.47 -17.02
CA LYS A 218 -6.50 -13.14 -16.92
C LYS A 218 -6.87 -13.07 -15.45
N TRP A 219 -7.76 -12.13 -15.15
CA TRP A 219 -8.37 -12.03 -13.84
C TRP A 219 -9.45 -13.09 -13.65
N VAL A 220 -9.45 -13.73 -12.48
CA VAL A 220 -10.46 -14.67 -12.04
C VAL A 220 -11.03 -14.18 -10.72
N GLN A 221 -12.35 -14.14 -10.62
CA GLN A 221 -13.03 -13.82 -9.37
C GLN A 221 -12.94 -15.04 -8.45
N CYS A 222 -12.20 -14.91 -7.36
CA CYS A 222 -11.92 -16.04 -6.47
C CYS A 222 -12.88 -16.11 -5.30
N MET A 223 -13.39 -14.96 -4.83
CA MET A 223 -14.22 -14.91 -3.63
C MET A 223 -15.17 -13.71 -3.67
N VAL A 224 -16.37 -13.92 -3.12
CA VAL A 224 -17.36 -12.86 -2.83
C VAL A 224 -17.84 -13.05 -1.41
N ILE A 225 -17.79 -11.99 -0.62
CA ILE A 225 -18.26 -11.98 0.76
C ILE A 225 -19.32 -10.89 0.89
N ASP A 226 -20.47 -11.29 1.41
CA ASP A 226 -21.57 -10.38 1.76
C ASP A 226 -21.28 -9.75 3.13
N LEU A 227 -20.91 -8.47 3.13
CA LEU A 227 -20.50 -7.75 4.35
C LEU A 227 -21.67 -7.56 5.31
N GLU A 228 -22.92 -7.46 4.82
CA GLU A 228 -24.10 -7.30 5.69
C GLU A 228 -24.31 -8.53 6.59
N LYS A 229 -23.81 -9.71 6.18
CA LYS A 229 -23.96 -10.95 6.94
C LYS A 229 -22.92 -11.14 8.04
N ILE A 230 -21.76 -10.49 7.94
CA ILE A 230 -20.62 -10.77 8.82
C ILE A 230 -20.22 -9.59 9.71
N MET A 231 -20.73 -8.40 9.44
CA MET A 231 -20.38 -7.21 10.22
C MET A 231 -21.50 -6.16 10.25
N PRO A 232 -21.54 -5.31 11.30
CA PRO A 232 -22.50 -4.22 11.34
C PRO A 232 -22.25 -3.23 10.19
N MET A 233 -23.29 -2.99 9.39
CA MET A 233 -23.27 -2.01 8.30
C MET A 233 -24.34 -0.95 8.56
N ALA A 234 -23.94 0.33 8.58
CA ALA A 234 -24.91 1.41 8.44
C ALA A 234 -24.99 1.81 6.97
N LYS A 235 -26.20 1.77 6.41
CA LYS A 235 -26.45 2.12 5.00
C LYS A 235 -26.25 3.63 4.84
N PRO A 236 -25.23 4.10 4.10
CA PRO A 236 -25.06 5.52 3.87
C PRO A 236 -26.19 6.04 2.98
N LEU A 237 -26.54 7.33 3.14
CA LEU A 237 -27.53 8.01 2.29
C LEU A 237 -27.06 8.15 0.83
N LYS A 238 -25.73 8.16 0.59
CA LYS A 238 -25.09 8.19 -0.73
C LYS A 238 -23.72 7.47 -0.69
N GLY A 239 -23.37 6.74 -1.74
CA GLY A 239 -22.04 6.13 -1.95
C GLY A 239 -21.88 4.71 -1.36
N ASN A 240 -20.65 4.17 -1.47
CA ASN A 240 -20.30 2.86 -0.91
C ASN A 240 -20.22 2.92 0.62
N GLY A 241 -20.90 2.01 1.31
CA GLY A 241 -20.89 1.93 2.78
C GLY A 241 -19.61 1.34 3.37
N ALA A 242 -18.75 0.77 2.53
CA ALA A 242 -17.48 0.16 2.91
C ALA A 242 -16.43 0.31 1.81
N ASN A 243 -15.15 0.43 2.21
CA ASN A 243 -14.00 0.49 1.32
C ASN A 243 -12.89 -0.44 1.84
N VAL A 244 -12.19 -1.14 0.95
CA VAL A 244 -10.96 -1.87 1.32
C VAL A 244 -9.81 -0.87 1.37
N VAL A 245 -9.14 -0.80 2.51
CA VAL A 245 -8.13 0.23 2.80
C VAL A 245 -6.75 -0.34 3.09
N GLY A 246 -6.60 -1.67 3.17
CA GLY A 246 -5.31 -2.30 3.38
C GLY A 246 -5.37 -3.81 3.39
N PHE A 247 -4.19 -4.41 3.40
CA PHE A 247 -3.98 -5.85 3.44
C PHE A 247 -2.74 -6.15 4.28
N ALA A 248 -2.80 -7.22 5.08
CA ALA A 248 -1.65 -7.75 5.81
C ALA A 248 -1.04 -8.93 5.04
N GLU A 249 0.15 -8.68 4.47
CA GLU A 249 0.88 -9.66 3.66
C GLU A 249 1.15 -10.96 4.41
N GLY A 250 0.89 -12.10 3.78
CA GLY A 250 1.13 -13.43 4.35
C GLY A 250 0.15 -13.89 5.44
N LEU A 251 -0.80 -13.04 5.86
CA LEU A 251 -1.82 -13.40 6.87
C LEU A 251 -3.21 -13.63 6.29
N GLY A 252 -3.46 -13.24 5.03
CA GLY A 252 -4.80 -13.34 4.45
C GLY A 252 -5.82 -12.47 5.17
N VAL A 253 -5.39 -11.34 5.75
CA VAL A 253 -6.25 -10.38 6.47
C VAL A 253 -6.34 -9.10 5.66
N ILE A 254 -7.55 -8.63 5.42
CA ILE A 254 -7.83 -7.33 4.80
C ILE A 254 -8.44 -6.36 5.81
N PHE A 255 -8.29 -5.07 5.53
CA PHE A 255 -8.85 -3.98 6.33
C PHE A 255 -9.98 -3.32 5.54
N VAL A 256 -11.15 -3.23 6.17
CA VAL A 256 -12.36 -2.65 5.58
C VAL A 256 -12.82 -1.49 6.46
N SER A 257 -12.84 -0.29 5.89
CA SER A 257 -13.35 0.92 6.51
C SER A 257 -14.84 1.07 6.21
N THR A 258 -15.66 1.33 7.22
CA THR A 258 -17.10 1.60 7.08
C THR A 258 -17.50 2.83 7.87
N THR A 259 -18.77 3.23 7.74
CA THR A 259 -19.38 4.32 8.51
C THR A 259 -19.42 4.08 10.03
N VAL A 260 -19.26 2.82 10.47
CA VAL A 260 -19.31 2.44 11.90
C VAL A 260 -17.95 2.05 12.48
N GLY A 261 -16.91 1.96 11.66
CA GLY A 261 -15.53 1.74 12.10
C GLY A 261 -14.63 1.07 11.09
N LEU A 262 -13.40 0.80 11.53
CA LEU A 262 -12.44 -0.02 10.80
C LEU A 262 -12.53 -1.47 11.29
N PHE A 263 -12.52 -2.40 10.34
CA PHE A 263 -12.63 -3.83 10.62
C PHE A 263 -11.52 -4.61 9.91
N THR A 264 -11.07 -5.69 10.54
CA THR A 264 -10.27 -6.73 9.89
C THR A 264 -11.16 -7.89 9.51
N ILE A 265 -10.94 -8.45 8.32
CA ILE A 265 -11.57 -9.69 7.86
C ILE A 265 -10.47 -10.69 7.53
N GLU A 266 -10.46 -11.84 8.22
CA GLU A 266 -9.60 -12.97 7.87
C GLU A 266 -10.28 -13.78 6.75
N LEU A 267 -9.69 -13.79 5.56
CA LEU A 267 -10.32 -14.31 4.34
C LEU A 267 -10.66 -15.80 4.40
N LYS A 268 -9.85 -16.61 5.11
CA LYS A 268 -10.06 -18.06 5.22
C LYS A 268 -11.17 -18.44 6.20
N SER A 269 -11.21 -17.80 7.36
CA SER A 269 -12.16 -18.13 8.43
C SER A 269 -13.44 -17.31 8.34
N GLY A 270 -13.42 -16.18 7.62
CA GLY A 270 -14.48 -15.18 7.64
C GLY A 270 -14.55 -14.39 8.95
N LEU A 271 -13.56 -14.54 9.85
CA LEU A 271 -13.59 -13.90 11.16
C LEU A 271 -13.45 -12.38 11.01
N VAL A 272 -14.41 -11.66 11.57
CA VAL A 272 -14.41 -10.19 11.60
C VAL A 272 -14.08 -9.67 12.99
N LYS A 273 -13.24 -8.64 13.06
CA LYS A 273 -12.99 -7.89 14.29
C LYS A 273 -13.02 -6.39 14.00
N LYS A 274 -13.70 -5.63 14.85
CA LYS A 274 -13.59 -4.17 14.85
C LYS A 274 -12.25 -3.79 15.47
N VAL A 275 -11.50 -2.93 14.80
CA VAL A 275 -10.15 -2.54 15.20
C VAL A 275 -10.03 -1.04 15.48
N ASP A 276 -10.86 -0.20 14.85
CA ASP A 276 -10.89 1.24 15.14
C ASP A 276 -12.31 1.82 15.13
N ALA A 277 -12.43 3.03 15.66
CA ALA A 277 -13.59 3.91 15.55
C ALA A 277 -13.88 4.29 14.08
N PRO A 278 -15.05 4.88 13.78
CA PRO A 278 -15.31 5.48 12.47
C PRO A 278 -14.29 6.59 12.16
N GLY A 279 -13.81 6.65 10.92
CA GLY A 279 -12.82 7.62 10.48
C GLY A 279 -12.59 7.59 8.98
N VAL A 280 -11.78 8.52 8.47
CA VAL A 280 -11.37 8.54 7.07
C VAL A 280 -10.05 7.79 6.93
N TYR A 281 -10.13 6.56 6.41
CA TYR A 281 -8.98 5.69 6.21
C TYR A 281 -8.68 5.59 4.71
N PHE A 282 -7.60 6.23 4.25
CA PHE A 282 -7.18 6.12 2.84
C PHE A 282 -6.32 4.89 2.58
N SER A 283 -5.40 4.60 3.49
CA SER A 283 -4.59 3.40 3.47
C SER A 283 -4.20 2.99 4.88
N VAL A 284 -4.19 1.69 5.12
CA VAL A 284 -3.76 1.05 6.37
C VAL A 284 -2.53 0.22 6.07
N LEU A 285 -1.45 0.50 6.80
CA LEU A 285 -0.15 -0.14 6.65
C LEU A 285 0.12 -1.01 7.90
N PRO A 286 -0.28 -2.30 7.90
CA PRO A 286 0.04 -3.20 8.98
C PRO A 286 1.54 -3.54 8.95
N TYR A 287 2.28 -2.99 9.91
CA TYR A 287 3.66 -3.37 10.19
C TYR A 287 3.67 -4.71 10.91
N MET A 288 4.45 -5.65 10.38
CA MET A 288 4.61 -6.98 10.95
C MET A 288 6.07 -7.20 11.31
N SER A 289 6.32 -7.57 12.56
CA SER A 289 7.63 -8.01 13.05
C SER A 289 7.45 -9.35 13.77
N PHE A 290 8.36 -10.28 13.48
CA PHE A 290 8.45 -11.58 14.12
C PHE A 290 9.25 -11.42 15.41
N TYR A 291 8.74 -11.90 16.54
CA TYR A 291 9.50 -11.92 17.78
C TYR A 291 9.60 -13.34 18.34
N THR A 292 10.80 -13.75 18.77
CA THR A 292 11.05 -15.05 19.42
C THR A 292 10.75 -14.94 20.93
N PRO A 293 9.76 -15.67 21.48
CA PRO A 293 9.43 -15.57 22.91
C PRO A 293 10.49 -16.25 23.77
N GLY A 294 11.28 -15.45 24.51
CA GLY A 294 12.28 -15.97 25.45
C GLY A 294 12.71 -15.00 26.56
N VAL A 295 12.25 -13.75 26.53
CA VAL A 295 12.53 -12.74 27.55
C VAL A 295 11.20 -12.18 28.05
N TYR A 296 10.87 -12.43 29.32
CA TYR A 296 9.74 -11.81 30.00
C TYR A 296 9.78 -10.29 29.82
N ILE A 297 8.75 -9.64 29.26
CA ILE A 297 8.48 -8.21 29.54
C ILE A 297 7.00 -7.86 29.26
N GLN A 298 6.46 -7.07 30.19
CA GLN A 298 5.12 -6.48 30.30
C GLN A 298 4.63 -5.72 29.05
N MET A 299 3.30 -5.72 28.88
CA MET A 299 2.56 -4.94 27.87
C MET A 299 2.65 -3.44 28.19
N VAL A 300 3.08 -2.62 27.23
CA VAL A 300 2.98 -1.14 27.30
C VAL A 300 2.60 -0.57 25.92
N GLN A 301 1.79 0.48 25.98
CA GLN A 301 1.08 1.20 24.92
C GLN A 301 1.98 2.29 24.32
N VAL A 302 2.05 2.41 22.99
CA VAL A 302 2.79 3.50 22.31
C VAL A 302 1.78 4.57 21.88
N ILE A 303 1.99 5.79 22.36
CA ILE A 303 1.24 6.98 21.91
C ILE A 303 2.05 7.58 20.74
N MET A 304 1.56 7.39 19.52
CA MET A 304 2.02 8.12 18.34
C MET A 304 1.16 9.39 18.23
N ILE A 305 1.75 10.58 18.33
CA ILE A 305 1.03 11.85 18.49
C ILE A 305 0.22 12.25 17.22
N SER A 306 0.30 11.50 16.12
CA SER A 306 -0.55 11.70 14.93
C SER A 306 -1.14 10.42 14.32
N PHE A 307 -0.95 9.25 14.96
CA PHE A 307 -1.45 7.97 14.46
C PHE A 307 -2.19 7.22 15.58
N THR A 308 -3.41 6.73 15.29
CA THR A 308 -4.07 5.80 16.21
C THR A 308 -3.32 4.47 16.17
N LEU A 309 -2.68 4.10 17.28
CA LEU A 309 -2.01 2.81 17.41
C LEU A 309 -3.04 1.74 17.80
N ILE A 310 -3.31 0.78 16.91
CA ILE A 310 -4.09 -0.40 17.26
C ILE A 310 -3.17 -1.61 17.26
N VAL A 311 -2.82 -2.07 18.45
CA VAL A 311 -2.14 -3.35 18.63
C VAL A 311 -3.20 -4.44 18.57
N LEU A 312 -3.22 -5.20 17.48
CA LEU A 312 -4.04 -6.39 17.42
C LEU A 312 -3.43 -7.48 18.32
N PRO A 313 -4.26 -8.26 19.06
CA PRO A 313 -3.76 -9.41 19.81
C PRO A 313 -3.04 -10.36 18.86
N PRO A 314 -2.06 -11.13 19.37
CA PRO A 314 -1.23 -11.96 18.53
C PRO A 314 -2.06 -12.91 17.67
N PHE A 315 -1.87 -12.83 16.36
CA PHE A 315 -2.38 -13.84 15.43
C PHE A 315 -1.50 -15.09 15.56
N GLN A 316 -2.11 -16.21 15.98
CA GLN A 316 -1.44 -17.51 16.02
C GLN A 316 -1.38 -18.06 14.59
N ASN A 317 -0.22 -17.93 13.95
CA ASN A 317 0.07 -18.71 12.76
C ASN A 317 0.71 -20.03 13.21
N LYS A 318 0.02 -21.17 13.01
CA LYS A 318 0.43 -22.51 13.46
C LYS A 318 1.86 -22.89 13.04
N CYS A 319 2.46 -22.19 12.07
CA CYS A 319 3.78 -22.47 11.53
C CYS A 319 4.85 -21.37 11.75
N ARG A 320 4.55 -20.18 12.29
CA ARG A 320 5.48 -19.01 12.19
C ARG A 320 5.68 -18.12 13.43
N GLY A 321 5.08 -18.42 14.58
CA GLY A 321 5.33 -17.67 15.83
C GLY A 321 4.33 -16.53 16.12
N PHE A 322 4.72 -15.58 16.98
CA PHE A 322 3.90 -14.44 17.41
C PHE A 322 4.23 -13.17 16.61
N PHE A 323 3.19 -12.41 16.27
CA PHE A 323 3.27 -11.19 15.47
C PHE A 323 2.53 -10.04 16.12
N ARG A 324 3.08 -8.84 15.99
CA ARG A 324 2.36 -7.58 16.25
C ARG A 324 2.03 -6.91 14.94
N ILE A 325 0.78 -6.46 14.81
CA ILE A 325 0.35 -5.57 13.74
C ILE A 325 0.29 -4.17 14.33
N ILE A 326 1.09 -3.24 13.80
CA ILE A 326 0.96 -1.81 14.08
C ILE A 326 0.28 -1.18 12.87
N LEU A 327 -0.87 -0.53 13.06
CA LEU A 327 -1.55 0.19 12.00
C LEU A 327 -0.99 1.61 11.91
N LEU A 328 -0.45 1.94 10.75
CA LEU A 328 -0.08 3.31 10.41
C LEU A 328 -1.13 3.88 9.46
N PHE A 329 -1.63 5.07 9.77
CA PHE A 329 -2.72 5.73 9.04
C PHE A 329 -2.20 6.88 8.19
N SER A 330 -2.64 6.96 6.94
CA SER A 330 -2.52 8.20 6.14
C SER A 330 -3.86 8.93 6.19
N SER A 331 -4.01 9.93 7.08
CA SER A 331 -5.22 10.75 7.19
C SER A 331 -5.26 11.92 6.20
N THR A 332 -4.12 12.33 5.64
CA THR A 332 -4.01 13.44 4.68
C THR A 332 -3.74 12.92 3.27
N CYS A 333 -4.80 12.89 2.47
CA CYS A 333 -4.68 13.16 1.04
C CYS A 333 -4.97 14.65 0.88
N CYS A 334 -3.98 15.46 0.49
CA CYS A 334 -4.27 16.77 -0.09
C CYS A 334 -4.99 16.48 -1.40
N ILE A 335 -6.31 16.30 -1.31
CA ILE A 335 -7.20 16.38 -2.47
C ILE A 335 -7.15 17.85 -2.85
N PHE A 336 -6.27 18.20 -3.79
CA PHE A 336 -6.54 19.38 -4.59
C PHE A 336 -7.83 19.06 -5.34
N GLU A 337 -8.91 19.67 -4.87
CA GLU A 337 -10.15 19.78 -5.61
C GLU A 337 -9.80 20.56 -6.88
N ILE A 338 -9.49 19.84 -7.96
CA ILE A 338 -9.49 20.45 -9.29
C ILE A 338 -10.95 20.81 -9.54
N ARG A 339 -11.31 22.06 -9.20
CA ARG A 339 -12.49 22.70 -9.78
C ARG A 339 -12.26 22.70 -11.29
N LEU A 340 -13.07 21.91 -11.99
CA LEU A 340 -13.33 22.10 -13.42
C LEU A 340 -13.96 23.47 -13.64
#